data_AF-A0A8H4TJI6-F1
#
_entry.id   AF-A0A8H4TJI6-F1
#
_cell.length_a   1.000
_cell.length_b   1.000
_cell.length_c   1.000
_cell.angle_alpha   90.00
_cell.angle_beta   90.00
_cell.angle_gamma   90.00
#
_symmetry.space_group_name_H-M   'P 1'
#
loop_
_entity.id
_entity.type
_entity.pdbx_description
1 polymer ?
#
loop_
_entity_poly.entity_id
_entity_poly.type
_entity_poly.pdbx_seq_one_letter_code
_entity_poly.pdbx_strand_id
1 'polypeptide(L)'
;MVDLTDNAGNKILSGPENWYKIVLADGSEFGIGYSPGGYYWVGIVPAGHGMVVRYQRFPGDDRLNQGWPIGDKGYFRCMQIDKVGKTLLLNLSMLHRRGYVSQMAEHPAHGMRAEQLAHNRVALYGYDEQGKLGGLRVIWNSGERNVDEGWIEPDYYAAHLTGLDCEFVK
;
A
#
# COMPACT_ATOMS: atom_id res chain seq x y z
N MET A 1 -12.14 15.73 13.16
CA MET A 1 -11.29 15.27 12.04
C MET A 1 -12.15 14.38 11.17
N VAL A 2 -12.05 14.50 9.84
CA VAL A 2 -12.81 13.66 8.90
C VAL A 2 -11.94 12.48 8.51
N ASP A 3 -12.49 11.27 8.58
CA ASP A 3 -11.79 10.03 8.24
C ASP A 3 -11.93 9.72 6.75
N LEU A 4 -10.93 9.04 6.18
CA LEU A 4 -10.98 8.42 4.86
C LEU A 4 -12.08 7.36 4.81
N THR A 5 -12.63 7.18 3.62
CA THR A 5 -13.65 6.16 3.34
C THR A 5 -13.18 5.18 2.28
N ASP A 6 -13.68 3.95 2.38
CA ASP A 6 -13.58 2.92 1.34
C ASP A 6 -14.46 3.25 0.13
N ASN A 7 -14.39 2.41 -0.91
CA ASN A 7 -15.13 2.60 -2.16
C ASN A 7 -16.65 2.71 -1.95
N ALA A 8 -17.20 2.07 -0.91
CA ALA A 8 -18.61 2.12 -0.55
C ALA A 8 -18.98 3.32 0.35
N GLY A 9 -18.02 4.16 0.72
CA GLY A 9 -18.22 5.34 1.57
C GLY A 9 -18.21 5.03 3.07
N ASN A 10 -17.83 3.81 3.47
CA ASN A 10 -17.66 3.49 4.89
C ASN A 10 -16.28 3.93 5.36
N LYS A 11 -16.16 4.29 6.63
CA LYS A 11 -14.87 4.68 7.20
C LYS A 11 -13.84 3.57 7.08
N ILE A 12 -12.63 3.92 6.70
CA ILE A 12 -11.47 3.03 6.84
C ILE A 12 -11.10 3.01 8.31
N LEU A 13 -11.21 1.83 8.93
CA LEU A 13 -11.01 1.64 10.36
C LEU A 13 -9.80 0.76 10.62
N SER A 14 -9.11 1.03 11.72
CA SER A 14 -8.09 0.15 12.26
C SER A 14 -8.72 -1.05 12.98
N GLY A 15 -7.94 -2.12 13.12
CA GLY A 15 -8.32 -3.32 13.85
C GLY A 15 -8.27 -4.59 13.00
N PRO A 16 -8.23 -5.77 13.66
CA PRO A 16 -7.94 -7.06 13.03
C PRO A 16 -8.97 -7.53 11.99
N GLU A 17 -10.20 -6.99 12.01
CA GLU A 17 -11.29 -7.36 11.10
C GLU A 17 -11.39 -6.45 9.85
N ASN A 18 -10.54 -5.43 9.74
CA ASN A 18 -10.63 -4.40 8.71
C ASN A 18 -9.51 -4.57 7.68
N TRP A 19 -9.71 -5.51 6.77
CA TRP A 19 -8.85 -5.76 5.62
C TRP A 19 -9.45 -5.14 4.36
N TYR A 20 -8.57 -4.59 3.52
CA TYR A 20 -8.95 -3.91 2.29
C TYR A 20 -7.99 -4.31 1.18
N LYS A 21 -8.46 -4.42 -0.05
CA LYS A 21 -7.62 -4.38 -1.24
C LYS A 21 -7.34 -2.94 -1.62
N ILE A 22 -6.13 -2.68 -2.12
CA ILE A 22 -5.81 -1.42 -2.81
C ILE A 22 -5.94 -1.69 -4.30
N VAL A 23 -6.90 -1.04 -4.95
CA VAL A 23 -7.25 -1.24 -6.35
C VAL A 23 -6.97 0.04 -7.13
N LEU A 24 -6.30 -0.06 -8.27
CA LEU A 24 -6.01 1.07 -9.15
C LEU A 24 -7.17 1.37 -10.11
N ALA A 25 -7.09 2.52 -10.80
CA ALA A 25 -8.11 2.94 -11.77
C ALA A 25 -8.38 1.92 -12.89
N ASP A 26 -7.36 1.15 -13.29
CA ASP A 26 -7.44 0.11 -14.33
C ASP A 26 -7.94 -1.24 -13.79
N GLY A 27 -8.29 -1.33 -12.51
CA GLY A 27 -8.74 -2.55 -11.85
C GLY A 27 -7.59 -3.47 -11.40
N SER A 28 -6.34 -3.11 -11.65
CA SER A 28 -5.20 -3.84 -11.10
C SER A 28 -5.09 -3.64 -9.59
N GLU A 29 -4.48 -4.60 -8.90
CA GLU A 29 -4.40 -4.64 -7.44
C GLU A 29 -2.94 -4.55 -6.97
N PHE A 30 -2.76 -4.07 -5.76
CA PHE A 30 -1.48 -4.23 -5.06
C PHE A 30 -1.24 -5.70 -4.76
N GLY A 31 -0.06 -6.22 -5.11
CA GLY A 31 0.37 -7.58 -4.80
C GLY A 31 1.77 -7.60 -4.20
N ILE A 32 2.08 -8.66 -3.47
CA ILE A 32 3.43 -8.97 -3.00
C ILE A 32 4.09 -9.85 -4.06
N GLY A 33 5.10 -9.30 -4.73
CA GLY A 33 5.95 -10.07 -5.60
C GLY A 33 7.17 -10.66 -4.88
N TYR A 34 7.70 -11.74 -5.45
CA TYR A 34 8.88 -12.43 -4.92
C TYR A 34 10.10 -12.15 -5.81
N SER A 35 11.20 -11.67 -5.23
CA SER A 35 12.49 -11.66 -5.90
C SER A 35 13.25 -12.95 -5.59
N PRO A 36 13.92 -13.59 -6.58
CA PRO A 36 14.80 -14.74 -6.36
C PRO A 36 15.89 -14.53 -5.29
N GLY A 37 16.20 -13.27 -4.94
CA GLY A 37 17.14 -12.91 -3.87
C GLY A 37 16.56 -12.87 -2.45
N GLY A 38 15.32 -13.32 -2.23
CA GLY A 38 14.72 -13.42 -0.89
C GLY A 38 14.06 -12.12 -0.37
N TYR A 39 13.90 -11.12 -1.23
CA TYR A 39 13.22 -9.87 -0.89
C TYR A 39 11.79 -9.83 -1.46
N TYR A 40 10.86 -9.27 -0.69
CA TYR A 40 9.49 -9.00 -1.10
C TYR A 40 9.33 -7.55 -1.53
N TRP A 41 8.53 -7.32 -2.55
CA TRP A 41 8.27 -6.00 -3.12
C TRP A 41 6.78 -5.82 -3.40
N VAL A 42 6.31 -4.57 -3.42
CA VAL A 42 4.93 -4.29 -3.85
C VAL A 42 4.92 -4.15 -5.35
N GLY A 43 4.15 -5.01 -5.99
CA GLY A 43 3.84 -4.96 -7.39
C GLY A 43 2.40 -4.62 -7.67
N ILE A 44 2.16 -4.43 -8.96
CA ILE A 44 0.83 -4.41 -9.54
C ILE A 44 0.56 -5.78 -10.13
N VAL A 45 -0.59 -6.35 -9.76
CA VAL A 45 -1.05 -7.66 -10.20
C VAL A 45 -2.47 -7.55 -10.74
N PRO A 46 -2.93 -8.51 -11.57
CA PRO A 46 -4.31 -8.52 -12.03
C PRO A 46 -5.34 -8.61 -10.90
N ALA A 47 -6.58 -8.18 -11.19
CA ALA A 47 -7.70 -8.30 -10.27
C ALA A 47 -7.85 -9.72 -9.72
N GLY A 48 -8.12 -9.84 -8.42
CA GLY A 48 -8.24 -11.13 -7.73
C GLY A 48 -6.94 -11.72 -7.20
N HIS A 49 -5.77 -11.19 -7.59
CA HIS A 49 -4.47 -11.71 -7.17
C HIS A 49 -3.75 -10.84 -6.13
N GLY A 50 -4.33 -9.71 -5.75
CA GLY A 50 -3.72 -8.76 -4.84
C GLY A 50 -3.63 -9.22 -3.39
N MET A 51 -2.71 -8.59 -2.68
CA MET A 51 -2.64 -8.62 -1.23
C MET A 51 -3.79 -7.83 -0.61
N VAL A 52 -4.13 -8.17 0.62
CA VAL A 52 -4.98 -7.31 1.46
C VAL A 52 -4.12 -6.52 2.44
N VAL A 53 -4.56 -5.30 2.75
CA VAL A 53 -3.93 -4.40 3.70
C VAL A 53 -4.89 -4.08 4.83
N ARG A 54 -4.34 -3.96 6.03
CA ARG A 54 -5.02 -3.50 7.22
C ARG A 54 -4.40 -2.18 7.66
N TYR A 55 -5.24 -1.17 7.81
CA TYR A 55 -4.86 0.12 8.35
C TYR A 55 -4.56 0.04 9.85
N GLN A 56 -3.47 0.68 10.27
CA GLN A 56 -3.09 0.88 11.66
C GLN A 56 -2.83 2.36 11.90
N ARG A 57 -3.48 2.94 12.91
CA ARG A 57 -3.31 4.37 13.27
C ARG A 57 -1.91 4.65 13.78
N PHE A 58 -1.36 3.71 14.53
CA PHE A 58 0.01 3.71 15.03
C PHE A 58 0.70 2.40 14.61
N PRO A 59 2.04 2.34 14.52
CA PRO A 59 2.72 1.14 14.05
C PRO A 59 2.48 -0.02 15.04
N GLY A 60 2.01 -1.15 14.52
CA GLY A 60 1.67 -2.31 15.38
C GLY A 60 0.39 -2.12 16.20
N ASP A 61 -0.42 -1.11 15.90
CA ASP A 61 -1.69 -0.87 16.60
C ASP A 61 -2.83 -1.71 16.03
N ASP A 62 -3.49 -2.46 16.91
CA ASP A 62 -4.65 -3.30 16.60
C ASP A 62 -5.92 -2.85 17.35
N ARG A 63 -5.90 -1.66 17.95
CA ARG A 63 -7.08 -1.09 18.63
C ARG A 63 -8.23 -0.88 17.65
N LEU A 64 -9.40 -1.32 18.07
CA LEU A 64 -10.63 -1.28 17.27
C LEU A 64 -11.10 0.16 17.04
N ASN A 65 -11.76 0.37 15.89
CA ASN A 65 -12.58 1.55 15.57
C ASN A 65 -11.83 2.89 15.52
N GLN A 66 -10.51 2.88 15.35
CA GLN A 66 -9.77 4.10 15.06
C GLN A 66 -9.80 4.37 13.55
N GLY A 67 -10.48 5.44 13.14
CA GLY A 67 -10.51 5.86 11.74
C GLY A 67 -9.14 6.33 11.25
N TRP A 68 -9.00 6.44 9.93
CA TRP A 68 -7.87 7.10 9.31
C TRP A 68 -8.22 8.53 8.89
N PRO A 69 -7.94 9.54 9.72
CA PRO A 69 -8.06 10.93 9.34
C PRO A 69 -7.37 11.27 8.01
N ILE A 70 -8.09 12.01 7.16
CA ILE A 70 -7.60 12.49 5.87
C ILE A 70 -6.33 13.33 6.09
N GLY A 71 -5.27 13.04 5.33
CA GLY A 71 -3.99 13.74 5.39
C GLY A 71 -3.04 13.28 6.50
N ASP A 72 -3.52 12.46 7.44
CA ASP A 72 -2.67 11.95 8.52
C ASP A 72 -1.84 10.74 8.08
N LYS A 73 -0.76 10.52 8.82
CA LYS A 73 0.09 9.34 8.68
C LYS A 73 -0.62 8.09 9.22
N GLY A 74 -0.59 7.03 8.41
CA GLY A 74 -1.13 5.71 8.71
C GLY A 74 -0.10 4.62 8.41
N TYR A 75 -0.33 3.40 8.90
CA TYR A 75 0.56 2.27 8.69
C TYR A 75 -0.22 1.09 8.12
N PHE A 76 0.42 0.27 7.29
CA PHE A 76 -0.22 -0.92 6.71
C PHE A 76 0.47 -2.20 7.17
N ARG A 77 -0.37 -3.12 7.64
CA ARG A 77 -0.06 -4.54 7.73
C ARG A 77 -0.63 -5.23 6.50
N CYS A 78 0.20 -5.92 5.74
CA CYS A 78 -0.18 -6.59 4.51
C CYS A 78 -0.28 -8.11 4.73
N MET A 79 -1.21 -8.75 4.05
CA MET A 79 -1.36 -10.20 4.03
C MET A 79 -1.54 -10.72 2.61
N GLN A 80 -0.81 -11.78 2.26
CA GLN A 80 -0.97 -12.52 1.00
C GLN A 80 -0.62 -13.99 1.21
N ILE A 81 -1.22 -14.90 0.45
CA ILE A 81 -0.81 -16.31 0.40
C ILE A 81 0.29 -16.45 -0.66
N ASP A 82 1.41 -17.07 -0.32
CA ASP A 82 2.49 -17.33 -1.28
C ASP A 82 2.21 -18.54 -2.19
N LYS A 83 3.11 -18.80 -3.14
CA LYS A 83 2.96 -19.90 -4.12
C LYS A 83 2.93 -21.30 -3.48
N VAL A 84 3.37 -21.44 -2.23
CA VAL A 84 3.42 -22.71 -1.49
C VAL A 84 2.25 -22.81 -0.49
N GLY A 85 1.33 -21.82 -0.49
CA GLY A 85 0.18 -21.78 0.39
C GLY A 85 0.46 -21.21 1.78
N LYS A 86 1.65 -20.65 2.02
CA LYS A 86 2.00 -20.02 3.30
C LYS A 86 1.51 -18.58 3.34
N THR A 87 0.89 -18.20 4.45
CA THR A 87 0.51 -16.81 4.68
C THR A 87 1.74 -15.95 4.96
N LEU A 88 1.93 -14.93 4.14
CA LEU A 88 2.84 -13.82 4.35
C LEU A 88 2.09 -12.73 5.10
N LEU A 89 2.63 -12.29 6.23
CA LEU A 89 2.08 -11.19 7.02
C LEU A 89 3.18 -10.16 7.28
N LEU A 90 3.18 -9.08 6.50
CA LEU A 90 4.33 -8.18 6.36
C LEU A 90 3.94 -6.72 6.67
N ASN A 91 4.92 -5.87 6.97
CA ASN A 91 4.69 -4.43 7.10
C ASN A 91 5.04 -3.73 5.78
N LEU A 92 4.20 -2.78 5.35
CA LEU A 92 4.52 -1.97 4.18
C LEU A 92 5.47 -0.82 4.54
N SER A 93 6.54 -0.68 3.75
CA SER A 93 7.52 0.41 3.90
C SER A 93 8.11 0.82 2.56
N MET A 94 8.17 2.13 2.29
CA MET A 94 8.84 2.63 1.11
C MET A 94 10.34 2.80 1.39
N LEU A 95 11.21 2.22 0.56
CA LEU A 95 12.64 2.58 0.57
C LEU A 95 12.92 3.65 -0.48
N HIS A 96 14.10 4.27 -0.40
CA HIS A 96 14.45 5.44 -1.21
C HIS A 96 14.39 5.22 -2.74
N ARG A 97 14.40 3.97 -3.23
CA ARG A 97 14.41 3.63 -4.67
C ARG A 97 13.23 2.79 -5.16
N ARG A 98 12.50 2.06 -4.32
CA ARG A 98 11.29 1.31 -4.70
C ARG A 98 10.33 1.18 -3.52
N GLY A 99 9.07 0.87 -3.80
CA GLY A 99 8.13 0.36 -2.81
C GLY A 99 8.51 -1.05 -2.43
N TYR A 100 8.87 -1.27 -1.17
CA TYR A 100 9.23 -2.59 -0.67
C TYR A 100 8.18 -3.05 0.34
N VAL A 101 8.07 -4.37 0.49
CA VAL A 101 7.35 -4.92 1.63
C VAL A 101 8.40 -5.61 2.47
N SER A 102 8.61 -5.16 3.69
CA SER A 102 9.64 -5.76 4.53
C SER A 102 9.06 -6.89 5.36
N GLN A 103 9.75 -8.03 5.32
CA GLN A 103 9.35 -9.23 6.04
C GLN A 103 9.69 -9.20 7.53
N MET A 104 10.61 -8.33 7.94
CA MET A 104 11.19 -8.43 9.28
C MET A 104 10.31 -7.69 10.29
N ALA A 105 9.97 -8.38 11.39
CA ALA A 105 9.22 -7.83 12.51
C ALA A 105 9.90 -6.59 13.12
N GLU A 106 11.22 -6.46 12.91
CA GLU A 106 12.08 -5.37 13.36
C GLU A 106 12.26 -4.24 12.34
N HIS A 107 11.72 -4.36 11.12
CA HIS A 107 11.68 -3.24 10.18
C HIS A 107 10.40 -2.40 10.36
N PRO A 108 10.53 -1.11 10.71
CA PRO A 108 9.37 -0.27 10.99
C PRO A 108 8.58 -0.02 9.71
N ALA A 109 7.25 -0.08 9.81
CA ALA A 109 6.37 0.51 8.82
C ALA A 109 6.67 2.02 8.75
N HIS A 110 7.18 2.53 7.64
CA HIS A 110 7.49 3.96 7.53
C HIS A 110 6.22 4.81 7.42
N GLY A 111 5.12 4.19 7.00
CA GLY A 111 3.80 4.78 6.95
C GLY A 111 3.45 5.40 5.61
N MET A 112 2.17 5.70 5.46
CA MET A 112 1.54 6.25 4.26
C MET A 112 0.72 7.47 4.66
N ARG A 113 0.52 8.40 3.72
CA ARG A 113 -0.48 9.46 3.81
C ARG A 113 -1.50 9.23 2.71
N ALA A 114 -2.76 9.52 2.99
CA ALA A 114 -3.82 9.40 2.03
C ALA A 114 -4.74 10.62 2.07
N GLU A 115 -5.21 11.02 0.89
CA GLU A 115 -6.18 12.10 0.71
C GLU A 115 -7.42 11.57 -0.01
N GLN A 116 -8.60 11.99 0.44
CA GLN A 116 -9.85 11.60 -0.21
C GLN A 116 -10.03 12.40 -1.50
N LEU A 117 -10.23 11.70 -2.61
CA LEU A 117 -10.61 12.24 -3.91
C LEU A 117 -12.13 12.06 -4.13
N ALA A 118 -12.63 12.60 -5.24
CA ALA A 118 -14.02 12.39 -5.64
C ALA A 118 -14.33 10.90 -5.83
N HIS A 119 -15.61 10.54 -5.68
CA HIS A 119 -16.11 9.16 -5.86
C HIS A 119 -15.43 8.13 -4.94
N ASN A 120 -15.07 8.53 -3.72
CA ASN A 120 -14.40 7.68 -2.73
C ASN A 120 -13.04 7.13 -3.15
N ARG A 121 -12.44 7.68 -4.20
CA ARG A 121 -11.05 7.41 -4.59
C ARG A 121 -10.10 8.05 -3.59
N VAL A 122 -8.86 7.58 -3.59
CA VAL A 122 -7.81 8.00 -2.66
C VAL A 122 -6.54 8.29 -3.42
N ALA A 123 -5.91 9.43 -3.13
CA ALA A 123 -4.54 9.71 -3.51
C ALA A 123 -3.61 9.20 -2.39
N LEU A 124 -2.83 8.17 -2.68
CA LEU A 124 -1.92 7.52 -1.73
C LEU A 124 -0.48 7.99 -1.92
N TYR A 125 0.19 8.28 -0.80
CA TYR A 125 1.58 8.73 -0.72
C TYR A 125 2.34 7.89 0.29
N GLY A 126 3.67 7.82 0.13
CA GLY A 126 4.54 7.04 1.01
C GLY A 126 5.53 7.90 1.78
N TYR A 127 5.87 7.50 2.99
CA TYR A 127 7.01 8.06 3.72
C TYR A 127 8.24 7.17 3.55
N ASP A 128 9.42 7.77 3.38
CA ASP A 128 10.69 7.05 3.47
C ASP A 128 11.14 6.82 4.92
N GLU A 129 12.28 6.15 5.08
CA GLU A 129 12.93 5.87 6.35
C GLU A 129 13.36 7.13 7.12
N GLN A 130 13.57 8.26 6.43
CA GLN A 130 13.84 9.56 7.03
C GLN A 130 12.55 10.32 7.40
N GLY A 131 11.37 9.78 7.06
CA GLY A 131 10.08 10.42 7.29
C GLY A 131 9.74 11.52 6.28
N LYS A 132 10.44 11.60 5.15
CA LYS A 132 10.09 12.48 4.03
C LYS A 132 8.91 11.88 3.25
N LEU A 133 7.92 12.71 2.97
CA LEU A 133 6.79 12.33 2.12
C LEU A 133 7.20 12.31 0.64
N GLY A 134 6.86 11.25 -0.07
CA GLY A 134 7.06 11.07 -1.50
C GLY A 134 5.76 10.73 -2.23
N GLY A 135 5.70 11.11 -3.51
CA GLY A 135 4.69 10.60 -4.42
C GLY A 135 4.88 9.11 -4.68
N LEU A 136 3.88 8.47 -5.26
CA LEU A 136 3.93 7.07 -5.66
C LEU A 136 3.55 6.95 -7.13
N ARG A 137 4.29 6.13 -7.88
CA ARG A 137 3.99 5.85 -9.28
C ARG A 137 4.16 4.38 -9.61
N VAL A 138 3.38 3.92 -10.58
CA VAL A 138 3.54 2.59 -11.19
C VAL A 138 4.59 2.70 -12.30
N ILE A 139 5.56 1.79 -12.29
CA ILE A 139 6.51 1.61 -13.38
C ILE A 139 6.28 0.25 -14.01
N TRP A 140 5.98 0.24 -15.30
CA TRP A 140 5.84 -0.96 -16.09
C TRP A 140 7.18 -1.36 -16.69
N ASN A 141 7.55 -2.63 -16.57
CA ASN A 141 8.82 -3.14 -17.07
C ASN A 141 8.70 -3.42 -18.58
N SER A 142 9.02 -2.46 -19.44
CA SER A 142 8.85 -2.60 -20.90
C SER A 142 9.92 -3.46 -21.59
N GLY A 143 10.73 -4.23 -20.85
CA GLY A 143 11.95 -4.87 -21.37
C GLY A 143 12.26 -6.30 -20.89
N GLU A 144 11.50 -6.88 -19.95
CA GLU A 144 11.70 -8.27 -19.49
C GLU A 144 10.44 -9.12 -19.72
N ARG A 145 10.62 -10.45 -19.83
CA ARG A 145 9.66 -11.44 -20.38
C ARG A 145 8.28 -11.54 -19.69
N ASN A 146 7.98 -10.74 -18.67
CA ASN A 146 6.67 -10.66 -18.02
C ASN A 146 6.06 -9.28 -18.26
N VAL A 147 5.22 -9.17 -19.28
CA VAL A 147 4.64 -7.91 -19.77
C VAL A 147 3.56 -7.35 -18.83
N ASP A 148 3.17 -8.10 -17.79
CA ASP A 148 2.02 -7.83 -16.92
C ASP A 148 2.40 -7.51 -15.46
N GLU A 149 3.69 -7.35 -15.14
CA GLU A 149 4.17 -7.06 -13.78
C GLU A 149 4.73 -5.63 -13.68
N GLY A 150 3.97 -4.74 -13.01
CA GLY A 150 4.39 -3.39 -12.67
C GLY A 150 4.92 -3.28 -11.24
N TRP A 151 5.75 -2.28 -10.95
CA TRP A 151 6.34 -2.04 -9.63
C TRP A 151 5.91 -0.68 -9.11
N ILE A 152 5.72 -0.55 -7.80
CA ILE A 152 5.52 0.77 -7.18
C ILE A 152 6.89 1.37 -6.87
N GLU A 153 7.13 2.59 -7.33
CA GLU A 153 8.30 3.37 -6.94
C GLU A 153 7.90 4.72 -6.34
N PRO A 154 8.64 5.21 -5.33
CA PRO A 154 8.44 6.55 -4.83
C PRO A 154 9.02 7.59 -5.79
N ASP A 155 8.31 8.69 -5.95
CA ASP A 155 8.74 9.83 -6.75
C ASP A 155 9.19 10.99 -5.86
N TYR A 156 10.38 10.86 -5.25
CA TYR A 156 10.93 11.85 -4.32
C TYR A 156 11.54 13.09 -5.01
N TYR A 157 11.74 13.03 -6.32
CA TYR A 157 12.46 14.04 -7.11
C TYR A 157 11.56 14.81 -8.07
N ALA A 158 10.28 14.44 -8.21
CA ALA A 158 9.32 15.24 -8.96
C ALA A 158 9.12 16.63 -8.33
N ALA A 159 8.92 17.63 -9.18
CA ALA A 159 8.61 19.01 -8.75
C ALA A 159 7.30 19.10 -7.96
N HIS A 160 6.40 18.12 -8.16
CA HIS A 160 5.14 17.97 -7.46
C HIS A 160 4.97 16.53 -7.04
N LEU A 161 4.47 16.30 -5.82
CA LEU A 161 4.17 14.95 -5.34
C LEU A 161 2.93 14.42 -6.07
N THR A 162 3.08 13.30 -6.77
CA THR A 162 1.96 12.60 -7.39
C THR A 162 1.45 11.53 -6.43
N GLY A 163 0.22 11.69 -5.94
CA GLY A 163 -0.45 10.63 -5.19
C GLY A 163 -0.88 9.52 -6.15
N LEU A 164 -0.66 8.27 -5.75
CA LEU A 164 -1.16 7.14 -6.50
C LEU A 164 -2.68 7.08 -6.34
N ASP A 165 -3.38 7.21 -7.46
CA ASP A 165 -4.83 7.17 -7.50
C ASP A 165 -5.34 5.72 -7.38
N CYS A 166 -5.97 5.41 -6.25
CA CYS A 166 -6.48 4.09 -5.92
C CYS A 166 -7.78 4.14 -5.12
N GLU A 167 -8.38 2.97 -4.89
CA GLU A 167 -9.54 2.78 -4.03
C GLU A 167 -9.21 1.72 -2.98
N PHE A 168 -9.76 1.88 -1.78
CA PHE A 168 -9.76 0.84 -0.76
C PHE A 168 -11.06 0.06 -0.90
N VAL A 169 -10.96 -1.24 -1.21
CA VAL A 169 -12.10 -2.11 -1.43
C VAL A 169 -12.15 -3.16 -0.33
N LYS A 170 -13.29 -3.29 0.35
CA LYS A 170 -13.50 -4.28 1.40
C LYS A 170 -14.01 -5.61 0.85
#